data_AF-A0A1H3YDR1-F1
#
_entry.id   AF-A0A1H3YDR1-F1
#
_cell.length_a   1.000
_cell.length_b   1.000
_cell.length_c   1.000
_cell.angle_alpha   90.00
_cell.angle_beta   90.00
_cell.angle_gamma   90.00
#
_symmetry.space_group_name_H-M   'P 1'
#
loop_
_entity.id
_entity.type
_entity.pdbx_description
1 polymer ?
#
loop_
_entity_poly.entity_id
_entity_poly.type
_entity_poly.pdbx_seq_one_letter_code
_entity_poly.pdbx_strand_id
1 'polypeptide(L)'
;MKKHYLLVAAIIGTVIVVLTLLYGRFAANGHGHIQPEQVLSNQAKSELGVNSSSSNALPDYVNDNAASKSTLQMHDTVSNGPDKMAYDDNWCIAVTDLNQQDIAYFQQELEDWNIARGRIIPAIHDGMGGMHLPDSSQYIAPYMEASYDAVWQQIKDDNEFAMVAALYRQDFDVESQRQIALRLVVKGHTSTALSHLVRIELVNAKTMYERASQVNKDAEQHLYQAMAYTVYGIKHSDLDAALSYLIIVSSADFPLELKPRYALGKNNRLNEFSDELEAYITKIRAQENLMLTTSGQQPKAVQHDFERRLARLHLEFGSELNDLKGVLPDTASTLLEGSECVQRQVTFFGDLERRARSSIK
;
A
#
# COMPACT_ATOMS: atom_id res chain seq x y z
N MET A 1 24.75 -23.67 14.35
CA MET A 1 24.42 -22.36 13.71
C MET A 1 24.25 -22.42 12.19
N LYS A 2 25.19 -22.93 11.38
CA LYS A 2 25.01 -22.96 9.90
C LYS A 2 23.76 -23.71 9.41
N LYS A 3 23.34 -24.79 10.10
CA LYS A 3 22.18 -25.60 9.70
C LYS A 3 20.82 -24.89 9.83
N HIS A 4 20.63 -24.03 10.84
CA HIS A 4 19.35 -23.32 11.03
C HIS A 4 19.21 -22.13 10.08
N TYR A 5 20.31 -21.43 9.78
CA TYR A 5 20.30 -20.36 8.78
C TYR A 5 20.04 -20.90 7.37
N LEU A 6 20.62 -22.06 7.04
CA LEU A 6 20.33 -22.77 5.80
C LEU A 6 18.86 -23.23 5.72
N LEU A 7 18.26 -23.63 6.85
CA LEU A 7 16.86 -24.05 6.87
C LEU A 7 15.90 -22.87 6.66
N VAL A 8 16.12 -21.74 7.33
CA VAL A 8 15.27 -20.54 7.19
C VAL A 8 15.43 -19.91 5.80
N ALA A 9 16.66 -19.81 5.30
CA ALA A 9 16.91 -19.34 3.93
C ALA A 9 16.33 -20.29 2.87
N ALA A 10 16.36 -21.61 3.10
CA ALA A 10 15.73 -22.58 2.22
C ALA A 10 14.21 -22.49 2.23
N ILE A 11 13.58 -22.23 3.39
CA ILE A 11 12.13 -22.05 3.52
C ILE A 11 11.67 -20.75 2.83
N ILE A 12 12.36 -19.63 3.07
CA ILE A 12 12.03 -18.35 2.42
C ILE A 12 12.26 -18.48 0.90
N GLY A 13 13.36 -19.10 0.47
CA GLY A 13 13.63 -19.37 -0.94
C GLY A 13 12.58 -20.26 -1.59
N THR A 14 12.11 -21.31 -0.91
CA THR A 14 11.05 -22.18 -1.46
C THR A 14 9.69 -21.51 -1.50
N VAL A 15 9.33 -20.68 -0.52
CA VAL A 15 8.09 -19.88 -0.56
C VAL A 15 8.12 -18.89 -1.73
N ILE A 16 9.26 -18.23 -1.96
CA ILE A 16 9.44 -17.31 -3.09
C ILE A 16 9.37 -18.05 -4.43
N VAL A 17 10.03 -19.21 -4.55
CA VAL A 17 10.01 -20.04 -5.78
C VAL A 17 8.61 -20.62 -6.04
N VAL A 18 7.87 -21.02 -5.01
CA VAL A 18 6.49 -21.50 -5.17
C VAL A 18 5.58 -20.35 -5.60
N LEU A 19 5.72 -19.16 -5.01
CA LEU A 19 4.99 -17.98 -5.44
C LEU A 19 5.35 -17.58 -6.89
N THR A 20 6.62 -17.57 -7.29
CA THR A 20 7.00 -17.23 -8.67
C THR A 20 6.58 -18.31 -9.69
N LEU A 21 6.63 -19.60 -9.34
CA LEU A 21 6.15 -20.68 -10.21
C LEU A 21 4.62 -20.70 -10.35
N LEU A 22 3.89 -20.38 -9.27
CA LEU A 22 2.44 -20.23 -9.31
C LEU A 22 2.04 -19.03 -10.19
N TYR A 23 2.76 -17.92 -10.13
CA TYR A 23 2.49 -16.75 -10.96
C TYR A 23 2.96 -16.90 -12.43
N GLY A 24 4.10 -17.56 -12.67
CA GLY A 24 4.63 -17.80 -14.02
C GLY A 24 3.73 -18.68 -14.89
N ARG A 25 2.94 -19.58 -14.28
CA ARG A 25 1.97 -20.42 -15.01
C ARG A 25 0.74 -19.66 -15.51
N PHE A 26 0.43 -18.48 -14.97
CA PHE A 26 -0.68 -17.65 -15.45
C PHE A 26 -0.26 -16.72 -16.59
N ALA A 27 0.97 -16.18 -16.57
CA ALA A 27 1.48 -15.31 -17.64
C ALA A 27 1.65 -16.04 -19.00
N ALA A 28 1.88 -17.35 -18.98
CA ALA A 28 2.06 -18.16 -20.19
C ALA A 28 0.74 -18.54 -20.90
N ASN A 29 -0.40 -18.53 -20.22
CA ASN A 29 -1.67 -19.04 -20.77
C ASN A 29 -2.67 -17.95 -21.18
N GLY A 30 -2.35 -16.67 -20.99
CA GLY A 30 -3.16 -15.53 -21.44
C GLY A 30 -2.79 -15.04 -22.85
N HIS A 31 -2.81 -15.90 -23.88
CA HIS A 31 -2.67 -15.46 -25.27
C HIS A 31 -4.04 -15.12 -25.88
N GLY A 32 -4.54 -13.93 -25.55
CA GLY A 32 -5.54 -13.21 -26.34
C GLY A 32 -4.83 -12.11 -27.13
N HIS A 33 -4.76 -12.30 -28.45
CA HIS A 33 -4.05 -11.42 -29.38
C HIS A 33 -4.80 -10.08 -29.55
N ILE A 34 -4.35 -8.99 -28.91
CA ILE A 34 -4.78 -7.62 -29.24
C ILE A 34 -3.55 -6.70 -29.21
N GLN A 35 -3.30 -6.00 -30.33
CA GLN A 35 -2.20 -5.05 -30.51
C GLN A 35 -2.36 -3.82 -29.59
N PRO A 36 -1.29 -3.31 -28.96
CA PRO A 36 -1.37 -2.11 -28.13
C PRO A 36 -0.96 -0.87 -28.93
N GLU A 37 -1.91 -0.21 -29.57
CA GLU A 37 -1.76 1.19 -29.94
C GLU A 37 -3.16 1.85 -29.86
N GLN A 38 -3.26 2.98 -29.15
CA GLN A 38 -4.40 3.93 -29.10
C GLN A 38 -5.44 3.90 -27.96
N VAL A 39 -5.26 3.19 -26.83
CA VAL A 39 -6.31 3.19 -25.79
C VAL A 39 -6.36 4.47 -24.93
N LEU A 40 -5.25 5.22 -24.76
CA LEU A 40 -5.25 6.41 -23.90
C LEU A 40 -5.81 7.69 -24.58
N SER A 41 -6.02 7.70 -25.91
CA SER A 41 -6.47 8.90 -26.65
C SER A 41 -7.98 8.92 -26.98
N ASN A 42 -8.69 7.79 -26.91
CA ASN A 42 -10.03 7.69 -27.50
C ASN A 42 -11.18 7.70 -26.47
N GLN A 43 -10.91 7.63 -25.17
CA GLN A 43 -11.95 7.67 -24.14
C GLN A 43 -12.35 9.09 -23.68
N ALA A 44 -11.71 10.14 -24.22
CA ALA A 44 -12.05 11.53 -23.90
C ALA A 44 -13.14 12.14 -24.80
N LYS A 45 -13.73 11.41 -25.76
CA LYS A 45 -14.60 12.03 -26.79
C LYS A 45 -15.93 11.33 -27.09
N SER A 46 -16.36 10.33 -26.32
CA SER A 46 -17.67 9.72 -26.55
C SER A 46 -18.30 9.30 -25.23
N GLU A 47 -18.99 10.24 -24.58
CA GLU A 47 -20.28 10.05 -23.88
C GLU A 47 -20.72 11.39 -23.25
N LEU A 48 -21.03 12.34 -24.12
CA LEU A 48 -21.94 13.45 -23.82
C LEU A 48 -23.29 13.08 -24.44
N GLY A 49 -23.99 12.18 -23.76
CA GLY A 49 -25.34 11.74 -24.08
C GLY A 49 -26.23 11.92 -22.87
N VAL A 50 -26.57 13.18 -22.57
CA VAL A 50 -27.58 13.55 -21.59
C VAL A 50 -28.90 12.85 -21.94
N ASN A 51 -29.43 12.06 -21.01
CA ASN A 51 -30.87 11.95 -20.82
C ASN A 51 -31.19 11.85 -19.32
N SER A 52 -31.89 12.86 -18.87
CA SER A 52 -32.39 13.09 -17.53
C SER A 52 -33.53 12.13 -17.14
N SER A 53 -33.65 11.97 -15.80
CA SER A 53 -34.88 11.75 -15.04
C SER A 53 -35.25 10.32 -14.65
N SER A 54 -35.01 10.01 -13.37
CA SER A 54 -36.03 9.42 -12.48
C SER A 54 -35.53 9.51 -11.04
N SER A 55 -35.96 10.56 -10.33
CA SER A 55 -35.85 10.65 -8.87
C SER A 55 -36.67 9.52 -8.24
N ASN A 56 -36.06 8.72 -7.37
CA ASN A 56 -36.80 8.02 -6.32
C ASN A 56 -36.05 8.18 -4.99
N ALA A 57 -36.75 8.91 -4.12
CA ALA A 57 -36.60 9.08 -2.69
C ALA A 57 -35.56 8.21 -1.97
N LEU A 58 -34.59 8.89 -1.36
CA LEU A 58 -33.97 8.49 -0.10
C LEU A 58 -35.05 8.37 0.98
N PRO A 59 -35.07 7.29 1.78
CA PRO A 59 -35.66 7.35 3.11
C PRO A 59 -34.68 8.09 4.04
N ASP A 60 -35.17 9.19 4.61
CA ASP A 60 -34.65 9.79 5.83
C ASP A 60 -34.41 8.72 6.91
N TYR A 61 -33.18 8.67 7.43
CA TYR A 61 -32.93 8.13 8.76
C TYR A 61 -32.11 9.16 9.54
N VAL A 62 -32.83 10.12 10.12
CA VAL A 62 -32.31 11.05 11.13
C VAL A 62 -32.82 10.60 12.49
N ASN A 63 -31.88 10.53 13.45
CA ASN A 63 -32.03 10.47 14.91
C ASN A 63 -32.53 9.13 15.51
N ASP A 64 -32.00 8.62 16.61
CA ASP A 64 -31.26 9.22 17.73
C ASP A 64 -30.20 8.24 18.26
N ASN A 65 -28.98 8.70 18.54
CA ASN A 65 -28.16 8.31 19.70
C ASN A 65 -26.83 9.10 19.70
N ALA A 66 -26.96 10.43 19.75
CA ALA A 66 -25.91 11.28 20.31
C ALA A 66 -26.10 11.28 21.84
N ALA A 67 -25.36 10.42 22.55
CA ALA A 67 -24.81 10.67 23.88
C ALA A 67 -24.27 9.36 24.48
N SER A 68 -23.02 9.04 24.16
CA SER A 68 -22.15 8.44 25.17
C SER A 68 -20.76 9.05 25.02
N LYS A 69 -20.64 10.31 25.45
CA LYS A 69 -19.37 10.81 25.98
C LYS A 69 -19.08 9.94 27.20
N SER A 70 -18.37 8.84 27.00
CA SER A 70 -17.76 8.13 28.11
C SER A 70 -16.63 9.02 28.62
N THR A 71 -16.97 9.90 29.56
CA THR A 71 -16.01 10.53 30.47
C THR A 71 -15.38 9.39 31.28
N LEU A 72 -14.33 8.78 30.73
CA LEU A 72 -13.50 7.84 31.47
C LEU A 72 -12.83 8.63 32.59
N GLN A 73 -13.32 8.40 33.80
CA GLN A 73 -12.76 8.92 35.04
C GLN A 73 -11.28 8.58 35.10
N MET A 74 -10.47 9.64 35.27
CA MET A 74 -9.09 9.55 35.72
C MET A 74 -9.05 8.73 37.01
N HIS A 75 -8.58 7.50 36.92
CA HIS A 75 -8.05 6.78 38.06
C HIS A 75 -6.53 6.79 37.92
N ASP A 76 -5.91 7.79 38.54
CA ASP A 76 -4.48 7.83 38.81
C ASP A 76 -4.07 6.56 39.56
N THR A 77 -3.36 5.66 38.89
CA THR A 77 -2.37 4.82 39.54
C THR A 77 -1.13 4.80 38.67
N VAL A 78 -0.40 5.91 38.78
CA VAL A 78 0.91 6.16 38.21
C VAL A 78 1.90 5.11 38.73
N SER A 79 2.35 4.22 37.85
CA SER A 79 3.59 3.47 38.03
C SER A 79 4.68 4.17 37.22
N ASN A 80 5.45 5.03 37.89
CA ASN A 80 6.56 5.79 37.31
C ASN A 80 7.76 4.88 37.03
N GLY A 81 7.81 4.33 35.81
CA GLY A 81 9.07 4.13 35.07
C GLY A 81 9.47 5.41 34.33
N PRO A 82 10.68 5.51 33.77
CA PRO A 82 11.28 6.79 33.36
C PRO A 82 10.37 7.56 32.40
N ASP A 83 10.12 8.83 32.73
CA ASP A 83 9.39 9.90 32.00
C ASP A 83 8.60 9.42 30.77
N LYS A 84 7.43 8.83 31.00
CA LYS A 84 6.44 8.57 29.95
C LYS A 84 5.82 9.89 29.50
N MET A 85 5.70 10.05 28.19
CA MET A 85 5.15 11.23 27.52
C MET A 85 3.66 11.07 27.25
N ALA A 86 2.94 12.19 27.15
CA ALA A 86 1.57 12.23 26.68
C ALA A 86 1.51 12.12 25.14
N TYR A 87 0.35 11.74 24.60
CA TYR A 87 0.14 11.63 23.14
C TYR A 87 0.46 12.92 22.38
N ASP A 88 0.20 14.09 22.97
CA ASP A 88 0.43 15.38 22.31
C ASP A 88 1.89 15.85 22.38
N ASP A 89 2.73 15.24 23.21
CA ASP A 89 4.16 15.59 23.37
C ASP A 89 5.04 15.11 22.20
N ASN A 90 6.29 15.54 22.15
CA ASN A 90 7.23 15.17 21.07
C ASN A 90 7.84 13.76 21.24
N TRP A 91 7.00 12.73 21.15
CA TRP A 91 7.41 11.32 21.18
C TRP A 91 7.79 10.80 19.78
N CYS A 92 8.51 9.67 19.73
CA CYS A 92 8.90 9.03 18.47
C CYS A 92 8.58 7.55 18.41
N ILE A 93 8.79 6.84 19.51
CA ILE A 93 8.59 5.41 19.58
C ILE A 93 7.47 5.16 20.59
N ALA A 94 6.25 4.98 20.09
CA ALA A 94 5.05 4.85 20.93
C ALA A 94 5.24 3.88 22.12
N VAL A 95 5.79 2.69 21.86
CA VAL A 95 5.94 1.64 22.89
C VAL A 95 6.96 1.99 23.99
N THR A 96 7.93 2.86 23.72
CA THR A 96 8.93 3.29 24.73
C THR A 96 8.57 4.62 25.36
N ASP A 97 8.05 5.55 24.55
CA ASP A 97 7.91 6.95 24.91
C ASP A 97 6.54 7.21 25.55
N LEU A 98 5.46 6.60 25.07
CA LEU A 98 4.09 6.87 25.55
C LEU A 98 3.72 6.05 26.80
N ASN A 99 2.74 6.58 27.54
CA ASN A 99 2.01 5.84 28.56
C ASN A 99 1.01 4.84 27.92
N GLN A 100 0.49 3.90 28.72
CA GLN A 100 -0.32 2.80 28.20
C GLN A 100 -1.65 3.26 27.56
N GLN A 101 -2.27 4.31 28.12
CA GLN A 101 -3.52 4.85 27.59
C GLN A 101 -3.30 5.50 26.22
N ASP A 102 -2.21 6.25 26.07
CA ASP A 102 -1.85 6.90 24.82
C ASP A 102 -1.35 5.92 23.76
N ILE A 103 -0.74 4.80 24.17
CA ILE A 103 -0.46 3.68 23.26
C ILE A 103 -1.76 3.12 22.67
N ALA A 104 -2.79 2.92 23.50
CA ALA A 104 -4.08 2.42 23.03
C ALA A 104 -4.78 3.42 22.10
N TYR A 105 -4.74 4.72 22.43
CA TYR A 105 -5.27 5.78 21.56
C TYR A 105 -4.53 5.84 20.21
N PHE A 106 -3.19 5.80 20.22
CA PHE A 106 -2.37 5.71 19.03
C PHE A 106 -2.74 4.50 18.15
N GLN A 107 -2.95 3.33 18.76
CA GLN A 107 -3.30 2.11 18.04
C GLN A 107 -4.67 2.22 17.37
N GLN A 108 -5.67 2.76 18.07
CA GLN A 108 -7.02 2.96 17.51
C GLN A 108 -6.98 3.94 16.34
N GLU A 109 -6.33 5.09 16.49
CA GLU A 109 -6.24 6.10 15.42
C GLU A 109 -5.51 5.54 14.18
N LEU A 110 -4.47 4.72 14.39
CA LEU A 110 -3.76 4.04 13.31
C LEU A 110 -4.63 2.96 12.64
N GLU A 111 -5.45 2.24 13.38
CA GLU A 111 -6.36 1.24 12.84
C GLU A 111 -7.45 1.87 11.98
N ASP A 112 -8.12 2.91 12.49
CA ASP A 112 -9.12 3.67 11.75
C ASP A 112 -8.53 4.23 10.46
N TRP A 113 -7.31 4.76 10.52
CA TRP A 113 -6.60 5.22 9.34
C TRP A 113 -6.28 4.08 8.35
N ASN A 114 -5.83 2.93 8.84
CA ASN A 114 -5.55 1.77 8.00
C ASN A 114 -6.80 1.28 7.26
N ILE A 115 -7.96 1.28 7.92
CA ILE A 115 -9.24 0.95 7.29
C ILE A 115 -9.60 2.01 6.24
N ALA A 116 -9.51 3.31 6.59
CA ALA A 116 -9.85 4.41 5.69
C ALA A 116 -9.01 4.44 4.40
N ARG A 117 -7.73 4.04 4.48
CA ARG A 117 -6.85 3.94 3.30
C ARG A 117 -6.87 2.57 2.62
N GLY A 118 -7.75 1.67 3.02
CA GLY A 118 -7.87 0.33 2.43
C GLY A 118 -6.69 -0.60 2.71
N ARG A 119 -5.92 -0.36 3.78
CA ARG A 119 -4.85 -1.26 4.25
C ARG A 119 -5.43 -2.42 5.05
N ILE A 120 -6.13 -3.31 4.34
CA ILE A 120 -6.79 -4.48 4.92
C ILE A 120 -6.18 -5.73 4.29
N ILE A 121 -5.64 -6.61 5.14
CA ILE A 121 -4.98 -7.84 4.72
C ILE A 121 -5.91 -9.01 5.09
N PRO A 122 -6.14 -9.99 4.20
CA PRO A 122 -6.92 -11.18 4.51
C PRO A 122 -6.33 -11.93 5.70
N ALA A 123 -7.20 -12.53 6.50
CA ALA A 123 -6.76 -13.44 7.55
C ALA A 123 -6.10 -14.67 6.92
N ILE A 124 -4.77 -14.79 7.06
CA ILE A 124 -4.06 -15.99 6.64
C ILE A 124 -4.32 -17.07 7.71
N HIS A 125 -5.22 -18.00 7.40
CA HIS A 125 -5.45 -19.21 8.20
C HIS A 125 -4.30 -20.22 8.01
N ASP A 126 -3.07 -19.80 8.27
CA ASP A 126 -1.95 -20.73 8.37
C ASP A 126 -1.83 -21.15 9.83
N GLY A 127 -1.89 -22.47 10.08
CA GLY A 127 -1.95 -23.14 11.38
C GLY A 127 -0.75 -22.94 12.32
N MET A 128 -0.06 -21.82 12.26
CA MET A 128 0.81 -21.33 13.32
C MET A 128 -0.02 -20.44 14.26
N GLY A 129 -0.56 -21.09 15.28
CA GLY A 129 -1.38 -20.43 16.30
C GLY A 129 -0.73 -19.18 16.88
N GLY A 130 -1.54 -18.15 17.07
CA GLY A 130 -1.28 -17.08 18.04
C GLY A 130 -0.90 -15.71 17.48
N MET A 131 -0.88 -15.50 16.16
CA MET A 131 -0.82 -14.12 15.66
C MET A 131 -2.24 -13.56 15.65
N HIS A 132 -2.54 -12.65 16.58
CA HIS A 132 -3.77 -11.85 16.50
C HIS A 132 -3.88 -11.30 15.08
N LEU A 133 -4.93 -11.73 14.39
CA LEU A 133 -5.30 -11.16 13.10
C LEU A 133 -5.41 -9.65 13.27
N PRO A 134 -5.04 -8.83 12.27
CA PRO A 134 -5.49 -7.45 12.26
C PRO A 134 -7.02 -7.47 12.36
N ASP A 135 -7.59 -6.76 13.34
CA ASP A 135 -9.04 -6.67 13.54
C ASP A 135 -9.76 -6.20 12.26
N SER A 136 -9.06 -5.49 11.38
CA SER A 136 -9.57 -5.06 10.07
C SER A 136 -9.85 -6.18 9.06
N SER A 137 -9.29 -7.39 9.21
CA SER A 137 -9.51 -8.50 8.26
C SER A 137 -10.99 -8.91 8.17
N GLN A 138 -11.77 -8.67 9.24
CA GLN A 138 -13.20 -8.94 9.29
C GLN A 138 -14.02 -8.17 8.25
N TYR A 139 -13.55 -6.99 7.80
CA TYR A 139 -14.27 -6.18 6.82
C TYR A 139 -14.29 -6.80 5.43
N ILE A 140 -13.28 -7.61 5.08
CA ILE A 140 -13.18 -8.24 3.76
C ILE A 140 -13.53 -9.73 3.77
N ALA A 141 -13.54 -10.38 4.95
CA ALA A 141 -13.79 -11.80 5.08
C ALA A 141 -15.07 -12.29 4.37
N PRO A 142 -16.24 -11.61 4.48
CA PRO A 142 -17.45 -12.04 3.78
C PRO A 142 -17.28 -12.11 2.25
N TYR A 143 -16.50 -11.18 1.68
CA TYR A 143 -16.23 -11.15 0.25
C TYR A 143 -15.13 -12.12 -0.17
N MET A 144 -14.29 -12.58 0.74
CA MET A 144 -13.32 -13.64 0.45
C MET A 144 -14.01 -15.01 0.32
N GLU A 145 -15.09 -15.23 1.05
CA GLU A 145 -15.86 -16.48 1.06
C GLU A 145 -17.00 -16.53 0.03
N ALA A 146 -17.43 -15.36 -0.47
CA ALA A 146 -18.52 -15.25 -1.44
C ALA A 146 -18.15 -15.77 -2.85
N SER A 147 -19.16 -16.07 -3.66
CA SER A 147 -18.96 -16.38 -5.09
C SER A 147 -18.47 -15.16 -5.88
N TYR A 148 -17.80 -15.41 -7.02
CA TYR A 148 -17.37 -14.35 -7.95
C TYR A 148 -18.49 -13.37 -8.28
N ASP A 149 -19.66 -13.88 -8.72
CA ASP A 149 -20.80 -13.05 -9.14
C ASP A 149 -21.32 -12.16 -8.00
N ALA A 150 -21.34 -12.68 -6.77
CA ALA A 150 -21.76 -11.91 -5.61
C ALA A 150 -20.79 -10.77 -5.30
N VAL A 151 -19.48 -11.03 -5.35
CA VAL A 151 -18.46 -9.97 -5.15
C VAL A 151 -18.50 -8.95 -6.29
N TRP A 152 -18.64 -9.40 -7.53
CA TRP A 152 -18.73 -8.52 -8.69
C TRP A 152 -19.95 -7.59 -8.63
N GLN A 153 -21.08 -8.09 -8.16
CA GLN A 153 -22.26 -7.24 -7.93
C GLN A 153 -21.98 -6.15 -6.90
N GLN A 154 -21.32 -6.50 -5.78
CA GLN A 154 -20.95 -5.50 -4.76
C GLN A 154 -19.95 -4.47 -5.30
N ILE A 155 -19.02 -4.87 -6.16
CA ILE A 155 -18.10 -3.94 -6.85
C ILE A 155 -18.87 -2.98 -7.76
N LYS A 156 -19.88 -3.45 -8.50
CA LYS A 156 -20.75 -2.59 -9.32
C LYS A 156 -21.56 -1.60 -8.48
N ASP A 157 -21.90 -2.00 -7.25
CA ASP A 157 -22.58 -1.15 -6.27
C ASP A 157 -21.58 -0.23 -5.51
N ASP A 158 -20.34 -0.11 -6.02
CA ASP A 158 -19.26 0.76 -5.54
C ASP A 158 -18.78 0.44 -4.10
N ASN A 159 -18.93 -0.82 -3.68
CA ASN A 159 -18.53 -1.31 -2.35
C ASN A 159 -16.99 -1.48 -2.26
N GLU A 160 -16.37 -0.64 -1.45
CA GLU A 160 -14.91 -0.54 -1.29
C GLU A 160 -14.29 -1.81 -0.69
N PHE A 161 -14.96 -2.46 0.27
CA PHE A 161 -14.44 -3.68 0.89
C PHE A 161 -14.50 -4.87 -0.08
N ALA A 162 -15.54 -4.95 -0.91
CA ALA A 162 -15.62 -5.95 -1.98
C ALA A 162 -14.50 -5.73 -3.03
N MET A 163 -14.23 -4.48 -3.37
CA MET A 163 -13.12 -4.10 -4.24
C MET A 163 -11.75 -4.49 -3.64
N VAL A 164 -11.51 -4.19 -2.35
CA VAL A 164 -10.27 -4.58 -1.67
C VAL A 164 -10.12 -6.10 -1.65
N ALA A 165 -11.19 -6.85 -1.34
CA ALA A 165 -11.18 -8.30 -1.38
C ALA A 165 -10.82 -8.86 -2.76
N ALA A 166 -11.37 -8.29 -3.84
CA ALA A 166 -11.09 -8.72 -5.20
C ALA A 166 -9.61 -8.58 -5.61
N LEU A 167 -8.85 -7.66 -5.01
CA LEU A 167 -7.40 -7.55 -5.22
C LEU A 167 -6.61 -8.75 -4.68
N TYR A 168 -7.20 -9.53 -3.77
CA TYR A 168 -6.60 -10.74 -3.18
C TYR A 168 -7.12 -12.05 -3.78
N ARG A 169 -8.23 -11.99 -4.51
CA ARG A 169 -8.88 -13.18 -5.09
C ARG A 169 -8.21 -13.60 -6.41
N GLN A 170 -8.16 -14.91 -6.65
CA GLN A 170 -7.54 -15.48 -7.86
C GLN A 170 -8.50 -15.65 -9.03
N ASP A 171 -9.81 -15.58 -8.77
CA ASP A 171 -10.86 -15.70 -9.79
C ASP A 171 -11.17 -14.37 -10.51
N PHE A 172 -10.49 -13.29 -10.13
CA PHE A 172 -10.46 -12.03 -10.86
C PHE A 172 -9.22 -11.98 -11.76
N ASP A 173 -9.43 -11.64 -13.03
CA ASP A 173 -8.30 -11.42 -13.95
C ASP A 173 -7.54 -10.13 -13.62
N VAL A 174 -6.30 -10.07 -14.08
CA VAL A 174 -5.36 -8.97 -13.75
C VAL A 174 -5.88 -7.60 -14.23
N GLU A 175 -6.57 -7.53 -15.37
CA GLU A 175 -7.08 -6.25 -15.87
C GLU A 175 -8.27 -5.79 -15.02
N SER A 176 -9.19 -6.69 -14.66
CA SER A 176 -10.25 -6.38 -13.69
C SER A 176 -9.66 -5.88 -12.37
N GLN A 177 -8.64 -6.55 -11.82
CA GLN A 177 -7.98 -6.12 -10.59
C GLN A 177 -7.30 -4.76 -10.73
N ARG A 178 -6.70 -4.47 -11.89
CA ARG A 178 -6.10 -3.16 -12.20
C ARG A 178 -7.15 -2.04 -12.17
N GLN A 179 -8.30 -2.25 -12.83
CA GLN A 179 -9.38 -1.27 -12.87
C GLN A 179 -9.98 -1.05 -11.48
N ILE A 180 -10.17 -2.13 -10.70
CA ILE A 180 -10.62 -2.06 -9.31
C ILE A 180 -9.62 -1.27 -8.45
N ALA A 181 -8.32 -1.53 -8.58
CA ALA A 181 -7.30 -0.82 -7.83
C ALA A 181 -7.26 0.68 -8.19
N LEU A 182 -7.39 1.04 -9.47
CA LEU A 182 -7.52 2.44 -9.89
C LEU A 182 -8.76 3.11 -9.28
N ARG A 183 -9.91 2.40 -9.26
CA ARG A 183 -11.14 2.88 -8.63
C ARG A 183 -10.94 3.13 -7.14
N LEU A 184 -10.29 2.20 -6.43
CA LEU A 184 -9.96 2.34 -5.01
C LEU A 184 -9.07 3.56 -4.73
N VAL A 185 -8.04 3.79 -5.55
CA VAL A 185 -7.18 4.98 -5.43
C VAL A 185 -8.01 6.26 -5.59
N VAL A 186 -8.91 6.32 -6.58
CA VAL A 186 -9.84 7.45 -6.75
C VAL A 186 -10.71 7.64 -5.51
N LYS A 187 -11.16 6.57 -4.85
CA LYS A 187 -11.96 6.64 -3.61
C LYS A 187 -11.15 6.95 -2.35
N GLY A 188 -9.81 6.99 -2.43
CA GLY A 188 -8.92 7.28 -1.30
C GLY A 188 -8.40 6.04 -0.58
N HIS A 189 -8.75 4.84 -1.05
CA HIS A 189 -8.23 3.57 -0.58
C HIS A 189 -6.87 3.28 -1.21
N THR A 190 -5.85 4.02 -0.78
CA THR A 190 -4.55 4.08 -1.45
C THR A 190 -3.63 2.89 -1.16
N SER A 191 -3.64 2.34 0.06
CA SER A 191 -2.59 1.42 0.52
C SER A 191 -2.48 0.14 -0.32
N THR A 192 -3.42 -0.80 -0.15
CA THR A 192 -3.41 -2.07 -0.88
C THR A 192 -3.53 -1.85 -2.39
N ALA A 193 -4.30 -0.84 -2.83
CA ALA A 193 -4.52 -0.56 -4.24
C ALA A 193 -3.25 -0.09 -4.96
N LEU A 194 -2.50 0.88 -4.42
CA LEU A 194 -1.25 1.33 -5.03
C LEU A 194 -0.19 0.24 -5.01
N SER A 195 -0.08 -0.52 -3.91
CA SER A 195 0.78 -1.70 -3.82
C SER A 195 0.48 -2.71 -4.94
N HIS A 196 -0.81 -2.97 -5.19
CA HIS A 196 -1.25 -3.88 -6.25
C HIS A 196 -0.92 -3.33 -7.65
N LEU A 197 -1.16 -2.04 -7.89
CA LEU A 197 -0.84 -1.38 -9.16
C LEU A 197 0.67 -1.41 -9.45
N VAL A 198 1.51 -1.06 -8.46
CA VAL A 198 2.98 -1.17 -8.57
C VAL A 198 3.39 -2.57 -8.99
N ARG A 199 2.80 -3.60 -8.36
CA ARG A 199 3.11 -4.99 -8.68
C ARG A 199 2.74 -5.36 -10.12
N ILE A 200 1.55 -4.99 -10.57
CA ILE A 200 1.10 -5.23 -11.96
C ILE A 200 2.09 -4.59 -12.93
N GLU A 201 2.41 -3.32 -12.73
CA GLU A 201 3.25 -2.59 -13.67
C GLU A 201 4.70 -3.11 -13.67
N LEU A 202 5.27 -3.50 -12.52
CA LEU A 202 6.61 -4.11 -12.50
C LEU A 202 6.63 -5.50 -13.17
N VAL A 203 5.57 -6.30 -13.03
CA VAL A 203 5.45 -7.59 -13.74
C VAL A 203 5.32 -7.38 -15.25
N ASN A 204 4.55 -6.37 -15.67
CA ASN A 204 4.42 -6.03 -17.08
C ASN A 204 5.75 -5.52 -17.65
N ALA A 205 6.46 -4.64 -16.94
CA ALA A 205 7.79 -4.17 -17.33
C ALA A 205 8.77 -5.33 -17.54
N LYS A 206 8.81 -6.27 -16.57
CA LYS A 206 9.62 -7.49 -16.67
C LYS A 206 9.22 -8.33 -17.88
N THR A 207 7.93 -8.53 -18.11
CA THR A 207 7.42 -9.31 -19.25
C THR A 207 7.84 -8.68 -20.59
N MET A 208 7.76 -7.35 -20.71
CA MET A 208 8.16 -6.65 -21.94
C MET A 208 9.67 -6.76 -22.18
N TYR A 209 10.47 -6.62 -21.13
CA TYR A 209 11.91 -6.84 -21.19
C TYR A 209 12.27 -8.27 -21.60
N GLU A 210 11.66 -9.28 -20.99
CA GLU A 210 11.93 -10.69 -21.30
C GLU A 210 11.61 -11.03 -22.76
N ARG A 211 10.53 -10.45 -23.32
CA ARG A 211 10.17 -10.62 -24.74
C ARG A 211 11.15 -9.94 -25.69
N ALA A 212 11.65 -8.77 -25.33
CA ALA A 212 12.53 -7.97 -26.18
C ALA A 212 14.03 -8.25 -25.97
N SER A 213 14.41 -8.93 -24.87
CA SER A 213 15.79 -9.08 -24.37
C SER A 213 16.54 -7.76 -24.15
N GLN A 214 15.82 -6.64 -24.05
CA GLN A 214 16.38 -5.31 -23.79
C GLN A 214 15.29 -4.39 -23.24
N VAL A 215 15.70 -3.31 -22.57
CA VAL A 215 14.77 -2.26 -22.13
C VAL A 215 14.23 -1.56 -23.38
N ASN A 216 12.91 -1.50 -23.49
CA ASN A 216 12.20 -0.85 -24.58
C ASN A 216 11.17 0.15 -24.02
N LYS A 217 10.53 0.92 -24.91
CA LYS A 217 9.56 1.97 -24.53
C LYS A 217 8.38 1.43 -23.71
N ASP A 218 7.92 0.21 -23.99
CA ASP A 218 6.80 -0.39 -23.26
C ASP A 218 7.21 -0.76 -21.83
N ALA A 219 8.40 -1.33 -21.66
CA ALA A 219 8.96 -1.60 -20.35
C ALA A 219 9.17 -0.30 -19.55
N GLU A 220 9.72 0.75 -20.19
CA GLU A 220 9.88 2.07 -19.57
C GLU A 220 8.54 2.67 -19.14
N GLN A 221 7.50 2.59 -19.99
CA GLN A 221 6.16 3.08 -19.68
C GLN A 221 5.61 2.45 -18.39
N HIS A 222 5.72 1.14 -18.27
CA HIS A 222 5.28 0.41 -17.07
C HIS A 222 6.13 0.79 -15.83
N LEU A 223 7.44 0.96 -15.99
CA LEU A 223 8.29 1.46 -14.90
C LEU A 223 7.86 2.86 -14.44
N TYR A 224 7.57 3.78 -15.35
CA TYR A 224 7.08 5.11 -15.00
C TYR A 224 5.74 5.06 -14.25
N GLN A 225 4.82 4.19 -14.67
CA GLN A 225 3.53 4.01 -13.99
C GLN A 225 3.73 3.45 -12.56
N ALA A 226 4.53 2.40 -12.39
CA ALA A 226 4.87 1.87 -11.08
C ALA A 226 5.46 2.94 -10.15
N MET A 227 6.36 3.76 -10.69
CA MET A 227 7.00 4.85 -9.96
C MET A 227 6.02 5.98 -9.62
N ALA A 228 5.10 6.33 -10.52
CA ALA A 228 4.07 7.34 -10.25
C ALA A 228 3.12 6.90 -9.11
N TYR A 229 2.70 5.63 -9.08
CA TYR A 229 1.94 5.09 -7.94
C TYR A 229 2.74 5.13 -6.63
N THR A 230 4.05 4.85 -6.71
CA THR A 230 4.96 4.93 -5.56
C THR A 230 5.08 6.36 -5.04
N VAL A 231 5.29 7.34 -5.93
CA VAL A 231 5.34 8.78 -5.61
C VAL A 231 4.04 9.22 -4.94
N TYR A 232 2.90 8.83 -5.51
CA TYR A 232 1.59 9.20 -4.98
C TYR A 232 1.40 8.69 -3.55
N GLY A 233 1.78 7.43 -3.27
CA GLY A 233 1.75 6.87 -1.91
C GLY A 233 2.62 7.65 -0.94
N ILE A 234 3.89 7.91 -1.30
CA ILE A 234 4.84 8.63 -0.44
C ILE A 234 4.31 10.03 -0.08
N LYS A 235 3.79 10.77 -1.07
CA LYS A 235 3.21 12.11 -0.85
C LYS A 235 2.00 12.10 0.09
N HIS A 236 1.32 10.97 0.24
CA HIS A 236 0.16 10.78 1.11
C HIS A 236 0.49 9.94 2.36
N SER A 237 1.76 9.91 2.77
CA SER A 237 2.24 9.17 3.95
C SER A 237 1.89 7.68 3.94
N ASP A 238 1.90 7.09 2.75
CA ASP A 238 1.69 5.66 2.53
C ASP A 238 2.90 5.01 1.86
N LEU A 239 3.55 4.10 2.60
CA LEU A 239 4.73 3.39 2.13
C LEU A 239 4.42 1.99 1.58
N ASP A 240 3.16 1.54 1.50
CA ASP A 240 2.85 0.19 1.00
C ASP A 240 3.23 0.03 -0.49
N ALA A 241 3.03 1.08 -1.31
CA ALA A 241 3.50 1.09 -2.71
C ALA A 241 5.03 1.02 -2.81
N ALA A 242 5.74 1.82 -2.00
CA ALA A 242 7.21 1.82 -1.95
C ALA A 242 7.75 0.48 -1.46
N LEU A 243 7.14 -0.12 -0.43
CA LEU A 243 7.51 -1.44 0.07
C LEU A 243 7.35 -2.51 -1.02
N SER A 244 6.22 -2.53 -1.73
CA SER A 244 5.98 -3.49 -2.81
C SER A 244 6.96 -3.31 -3.96
N TYR A 245 7.28 -2.06 -4.32
CA TYR A 245 8.34 -1.77 -5.27
C TYR A 245 9.68 -2.37 -4.79
N LEU A 246 10.11 -2.06 -3.56
CA LEU A 246 11.39 -2.50 -3.00
C LEU A 246 11.50 -4.03 -2.94
N ILE A 247 10.47 -4.73 -2.47
CA ILE A 247 10.43 -6.19 -2.42
C ILE A 247 10.66 -6.79 -3.82
N ILE A 248 10.02 -6.24 -4.85
CA ILE A 248 10.11 -6.77 -6.22
C ILE A 248 11.48 -6.47 -6.82
N VAL A 249 11.98 -5.24 -6.72
CA VAL A 249 13.27 -4.86 -7.34
C VAL A 249 14.50 -5.40 -6.60
N SER A 250 14.36 -5.77 -5.33
CA SER A 250 15.38 -6.48 -4.55
C SER A 250 15.38 -7.99 -4.81
N SER A 251 14.35 -8.54 -5.49
CA SER A 251 14.34 -9.94 -5.88
C SER A 251 15.50 -10.26 -6.83
N ALA A 252 16.15 -11.41 -6.63
CA ALA A 252 17.20 -11.90 -7.52
C ALA A 252 16.70 -12.11 -8.97
N ASP A 253 15.41 -12.34 -9.14
CA ASP A 253 14.78 -12.58 -10.44
C ASP A 253 14.38 -11.28 -11.16
N PHE A 254 14.60 -10.10 -10.56
CA PHE A 254 14.29 -8.83 -11.20
C PHE A 254 15.50 -8.33 -12.00
N PRO A 255 15.38 -8.12 -13.33
CA PRO A 255 16.51 -7.71 -14.17
C PRO A 255 17.17 -6.42 -13.68
N LEU A 256 18.50 -6.42 -13.60
CA LEU A 256 19.27 -5.26 -13.14
C LEU A 256 19.03 -4.04 -14.03
N GLU A 257 18.94 -4.27 -15.34
CA GLU A 257 18.70 -3.28 -16.38
C GLU A 257 17.34 -2.58 -16.23
N LEU A 258 16.36 -3.26 -15.61
CA LEU A 258 15.04 -2.68 -15.33
C LEU A 258 14.98 -1.89 -14.03
N LYS A 259 16.02 -1.91 -13.18
CA LYS A 259 15.99 -1.05 -12.00
C LYS A 259 15.97 0.42 -12.48
N PRO A 260 15.04 1.26 -11.98
CA PRO A 260 14.81 2.62 -12.47
C PRO A 260 16.03 3.50 -12.63
N ARG A 261 17.04 3.35 -11.76
CA ARG A 261 18.32 4.07 -11.87
C ARG A 261 19.01 3.83 -13.22
N TYR A 262 18.91 2.61 -13.76
CA TYR A 262 19.50 2.23 -15.05
C TYR A 262 18.53 2.45 -16.20
N ALA A 263 17.25 2.08 -16.03
CA ALA A 263 16.25 2.13 -17.09
C ALA A 263 15.78 3.56 -17.42
N LEU A 264 15.57 4.41 -16.40
CA LEU A 264 14.93 5.72 -16.57
C LEU A 264 15.93 6.87 -16.58
N GLY A 265 17.09 6.70 -15.94
CA GLY A 265 18.12 7.73 -15.83
C GLY A 265 17.72 8.95 -14.98
N LYS A 266 18.55 10.00 -15.00
CA LYS A 266 18.37 11.21 -14.18
C LYS A 266 17.42 12.27 -14.78
N ASN A 267 17.37 12.38 -16.11
CA ASN A 267 16.47 13.30 -16.82
C ASN A 267 15.20 12.55 -17.23
N ASN A 268 14.57 11.90 -16.24
CA ASN A 268 13.43 11.04 -16.48
C ASN A 268 12.12 11.85 -16.52
N ARG A 269 11.04 11.22 -17.01
CA ARG A 269 9.71 11.82 -17.17
C ARG A 269 8.80 11.58 -15.96
N LEU A 270 9.34 11.21 -14.80
CA LEU A 270 8.53 10.77 -13.67
C LEU A 270 7.62 11.89 -13.11
N ASN A 271 8.06 13.16 -13.19
CA ASN A 271 7.20 14.29 -12.85
C ASN A 271 5.95 14.32 -13.72
N GLU A 272 6.08 14.17 -15.04
CA GLU A 272 4.95 14.16 -15.98
C GLU A 272 3.94 13.06 -15.60
N PHE A 273 4.41 11.84 -15.37
CA PHE A 273 3.53 10.72 -15.01
C PHE A 273 2.88 10.89 -13.63
N SER A 274 3.60 11.47 -12.67
CA SER A 274 3.06 11.74 -11.34
C SER A 274 1.97 12.81 -11.41
N ASP A 275 2.21 13.88 -12.17
CA ASP A 275 1.26 14.98 -12.37
C ASP A 275 0.03 14.50 -13.16
N GLU A 276 0.20 13.65 -14.18
CA GLU A 276 -0.89 13.02 -14.93
C GLU A 276 -1.77 12.14 -14.03
N LEU A 277 -1.16 11.34 -13.14
CA LEU A 277 -1.88 10.51 -12.17
C LEU A 277 -2.68 11.37 -11.19
N GLU A 278 -2.06 12.40 -10.61
CA GLU A 278 -2.74 13.32 -9.68
C GLU A 278 -3.89 14.07 -10.37
N ALA A 279 -3.69 14.53 -11.61
CA ALA A 279 -4.71 15.20 -12.40
C ALA A 279 -5.88 14.25 -12.73
N TYR A 280 -5.59 13.01 -13.10
CA TYR A 280 -6.61 11.98 -13.33
C TYR A 280 -7.47 11.76 -12.07
N ILE A 281 -6.84 11.49 -10.93
CA ILE A 281 -7.55 11.25 -9.67
C ILE A 281 -8.40 12.45 -9.28
N THR A 282 -7.83 13.66 -9.34
CA THR A 282 -8.52 14.91 -9.00
C THR A 282 -9.73 15.14 -9.90
N LYS A 283 -9.57 14.92 -11.21
CA LYS A 283 -10.65 15.08 -12.18
C LYS A 283 -11.81 14.13 -11.89
N ILE A 284 -11.55 12.85 -11.68
CA ILE A 284 -12.62 11.87 -11.41
C ILE A 284 -13.32 12.19 -10.09
N ARG A 285 -12.58 12.50 -9.02
CA ARG A 285 -13.16 12.90 -7.73
C ARG A 285 -14.09 14.11 -7.87
N ALA A 286 -13.66 15.12 -8.63
CA ALA A 286 -14.46 16.32 -8.88
C ALA A 286 -15.73 16.00 -9.69
N GLN A 287 -15.64 15.13 -10.68
CA GLN A 287 -16.79 14.73 -11.51
C GLN A 287 -17.85 13.95 -10.72
N GLU A 288 -17.41 13.13 -9.77
CA GLU A 288 -18.28 12.27 -8.97
C GLU A 288 -18.65 12.85 -7.61
N ASN A 289 -18.22 14.09 -7.31
CA ASN A 289 -18.38 14.73 -5.99
C ASN A 289 -17.85 13.87 -4.82
N LEU A 290 -16.76 13.14 -5.06
CA LEU A 290 -16.09 12.35 -4.03
C LEU A 290 -15.27 13.28 -3.14
N MET A 291 -15.87 13.71 -2.04
CA MET A 291 -15.17 14.42 -0.96
C MET A 291 -14.39 13.38 -0.14
N LEU A 292 -13.06 13.49 -0.14
CA LEU A 292 -12.27 12.71 0.79
C LEU A 292 -12.48 13.24 2.20
N THR A 293 -12.95 12.39 3.10
CA THR A 293 -13.08 12.69 4.53
C THR A 293 -11.74 13.02 5.19
N THR A 294 -10.62 12.67 4.54
CA THR A 294 -9.25 12.85 5.02
C THR A 294 -8.61 14.19 4.65
N SER A 295 -9.36 15.19 4.17
CA SER A 295 -8.83 16.53 3.88
C SER A 295 -8.39 17.34 5.12
N GLY A 296 -8.37 16.72 6.30
CA GLY A 296 -7.83 17.30 7.54
C GLY A 296 -6.31 17.18 7.62
N GLN A 297 -5.71 17.78 8.66
CA GLN A 297 -4.33 17.46 9.02
C GLN A 297 -4.23 15.94 9.25
N GLN A 298 -3.24 15.32 8.60
CA GLN A 298 -2.92 13.91 8.80
C GLN A 298 -2.79 13.63 10.31
N PRO A 299 -3.43 12.58 10.85
CA PRO A 299 -3.34 12.29 12.27
C PRO A 299 -1.89 12.00 12.69
N LYS A 300 -1.52 12.40 13.91
CA LYS A 300 -0.16 12.25 14.44
C LYS A 300 0.29 10.79 14.46
N ALA A 301 -0.64 9.85 14.72
CA ALA A 301 -0.35 8.42 14.66
C ALA A 301 0.14 7.98 13.28
N VAL A 302 -0.43 8.55 12.22
CA VAL A 302 -0.08 8.23 10.84
C VAL A 302 1.31 8.73 10.50
N GLN A 303 1.67 9.95 10.94
CA GLN A 303 3.03 10.47 10.74
C GLN A 303 4.06 9.55 11.41
N HIS A 304 3.85 9.18 12.67
CA HIS A 304 4.80 8.32 13.36
C HIS A 304 4.78 6.86 12.86
N ASP A 305 3.66 6.35 12.33
CA ASP A 305 3.64 5.08 11.58
C ASP A 305 4.45 5.16 10.30
N PHE A 306 4.34 6.25 9.54
CA PHE A 306 5.15 6.49 8.35
C PHE A 306 6.64 6.48 8.69
N GLU A 307 7.06 7.25 9.70
CA GLU A 307 8.45 7.30 10.16
C GLU A 307 8.96 5.93 10.63
N ARG A 308 8.11 5.18 11.35
CA ARG A 308 8.40 3.82 11.81
C ARG A 308 8.64 2.87 10.64
N ARG A 309 7.76 2.92 9.64
CA ARG A 309 7.85 2.06 8.47
C ARG A 309 9.06 2.46 7.62
N LEU A 310 9.33 3.75 7.45
CA LEU A 310 10.52 4.25 6.75
C LEU A 310 11.81 3.77 7.43
N ALA A 311 11.88 3.81 8.76
CA ALA A 311 13.02 3.28 9.51
C ALA A 311 13.26 1.79 9.24
N ARG A 312 12.19 0.98 9.12
CA ARG A 312 12.31 -0.42 8.72
C ARG A 312 12.80 -0.56 7.28
N LEU A 313 12.28 0.23 6.35
CA LEU A 313 12.76 0.23 4.96
C LEU A 313 14.25 0.58 4.87
N HIS A 314 14.75 1.52 5.68
CA HIS A 314 16.19 1.82 5.74
C HIS A 314 17.03 0.62 6.20
N LEU A 315 16.55 -0.15 7.17
CA LEU A 315 17.24 -1.33 7.69
C LEU A 315 17.20 -2.51 6.72
N GLU A 316 16.04 -2.74 6.08
CA GLU A 316 15.80 -3.91 5.23
C GLU A 316 16.29 -3.70 3.78
N PHE A 317 16.13 -2.49 3.23
CA PHE A 317 16.30 -2.18 1.81
C PHE A 317 17.23 -0.98 1.56
N GLY A 318 18.20 -0.72 2.44
CA GLY A 318 18.97 0.53 2.44
C GLY A 318 19.60 0.92 1.08
N SER A 319 20.11 -0.04 0.29
CA SER A 319 20.68 0.27 -1.04
C SER A 319 19.60 0.61 -2.05
N GLU A 320 18.55 -0.19 -2.14
CA GLU A 320 17.46 -0.03 -3.09
C GLU A 320 16.58 1.18 -2.78
N LEU A 321 16.43 1.51 -1.50
CA LEU A 321 15.77 2.74 -1.05
C LEU A 321 16.57 3.97 -1.49
N ASN A 322 17.91 3.94 -1.40
CA ASN A 322 18.76 5.02 -1.91
C ASN A 322 18.69 5.14 -3.44
N ASP A 323 18.64 4.02 -4.16
CA ASP A 323 18.45 4.02 -5.61
C ASP A 323 17.07 4.59 -5.99
N LEU A 324 16.02 4.22 -5.26
CA LEU A 324 14.67 4.78 -5.41
C LEU A 324 14.70 6.31 -5.21
N LYS A 325 15.28 6.80 -4.10
CA LYS A 325 15.43 8.24 -3.85
C LYS A 325 16.14 8.99 -4.97
N GLY A 326 17.13 8.35 -5.60
CA GLY A 326 17.91 8.95 -6.69
C GLY A 326 17.14 9.16 -7.99
N VAL A 327 15.94 8.58 -8.14
CA VAL A 327 15.10 8.73 -9.34
C VAL A 327 13.77 9.44 -9.08
N LEU A 328 13.35 9.56 -7.81
CA LEU A 328 12.11 10.23 -7.43
C LEU A 328 12.21 11.75 -7.58
N PRO A 329 11.08 12.46 -7.77
CA PRO A 329 11.03 13.91 -7.65
C PRO A 329 11.48 14.39 -6.27
N ASP A 330 12.10 15.58 -6.18
CA ASP A 330 12.61 16.14 -4.92
C ASP A 330 11.55 16.18 -3.81
N THR A 331 10.30 16.49 -4.15
CA THR A 331 9.17 16.55 -3.21
C THR A 331 8.86 15.20 -2.56
N ALA A 332 9.04 14.08 -3.27
CA ALA A 332 8.88 12.74 -2.71
C ALA A 332 10.19 12.20 -2.11
N SER A 333 11.33 12.54 -2.71
CA SER A 333 12.66 12.08 -2.26
C SER A 333 13.00 12.60 -0.86
N THR A 334 12.65 13.86 -0.58
CA THR A 334 12.80 14.51 0.74
C THR A 334 11.94 13.85 1.82
N LEU A 335 10.76 13.33 1.49
CA LEU A 335 9.92 12.57 2.44
C LEU A 335 10.52 11.20 2.80
N LEU A 336 11.43 10.70 1.97
CA LEU A 336 12.24 9.50 2.26
C LEU A 336 13.59 9.85 2.91
N GLU A 337 13.80 11.11 3.30
CA GLU A 337 14.91 11.47 4.18
C GLU A 337 14.58 11.08 5.61
N GLY A 338 15.57 10.55 6.33
CA GLY A 338 15.38 10.20 7.72
C GLY A 338 15.27 11.45 8.57
N SER A 339 14.07 11.72 9.10
CA SER A 339 13.88 12.66 10.21
C SER A 339 14.67 12.20 11.44
N GLU A 340 14.82 13.09 12.43
CA GLU A 340 15.39 12.69 13.73
C GLU A 340 14.64 11.50 14.32
N CYS A 341 13.32 11.47 14.13
CA CYS A 341 12.47 10.40 14.58
C CYS A 341 12.77 9.08 13.85
N VAL A 342 12.90 9.11 12.53
CA VAL A 342 13.32 7.94 11.72
C VAL A 342 14.66 7.41 12.24
N GLN A 343 15.64 8.27 12.53
CA GLN A 343 16.95 7.83 13.05
C GLN A 343 16.86 7.19 14.45
N ARG A 344 16.02 7.74 15.33
CA ARG A 344 15.73 7.11 16.63
C ARG A 344 15.11 5.72 16.44
N GLN A 345 14.19 5.57 15.50
CA GLN A 345 13.55 4.29 15.19
C GLN A 345 14.51 3.28 14.55
N VAL A 346 15.38 3.70 13.63
CA VAL A 346 16.45 2.87 13.05
C VAL A 346 17.36 2.31 14.15
N THR A 347 17.78 3.18 15.07
CA THR A 347 18.61 2.78 16.22
C THR A 347 17.88 1.77 17.11
N PHE A 348 16.62 2.05 17.44
CA PHE A 348 15.79 1.19 18.27
C PHE A 348 15.61 -0.22 17.67
N PHE A 349 15.27 -0.31 16.38
CA PHE A 349 15.13 -1.60 15.70
C PHE A 349 16.46 -2.35 15.58
N GLY A 350 17.55 -1.65 15.26
CA GLY A 350 18.89 -2.25 15.22
C GLY A 350 19.32 -2.82 16.56
N ASP A 351 18.98 -2.16 17.66
CA ASP A 351 19.23 -2.65 19.02
C ASP A 351 18.43 -3.92 19.34
N LEU A 352 17.14 -3.94 18.98
CA LEU A 352 16.29 -5.11 19.16
C LEU A 352 16.83 -6.32 18.39
N GLU A 353 17.24 -6.14 17.13
CA GLU A 353 17.84 -7.22 16.35
C GLU A 353 19.14 -7.74 16.95
N ARG A 354 20.02 -6.84 17.42
CA ARG A 354 21.28 -7.23 18.07
C ARG A 354 21.02 -8.05 19.34
N ARG A 355 20.07 -7.62 20.17
CA ARG A 355 19.68 -8.34 21.40
C ARG A 355 19.08 -9.71 21.09
N ALA A 356 18.17 -9.78 20.11
CA ALA A 356 17.60 -11.05 19.66
C ALA A 356 18.69 -12.03 19.21
N ARG A 357 19.67 -11.57 18.42
CA ARG A 357 20.81 -12.41 17.99
C ARG A 357 21.73 -12.83 19.13
N SER A 358 21.92 -12.00 20.16
CA SER A 358 22.73 -12.36 21.32
C SER A 358 22.04 -13.36 22.25
N SER A 359 20.71 -13.37 22.32
CA SER A 359 19.95 -14.28 23.20
C SER A 359 19.87 -15.73 22.71
N ILE A 360 20.31 -15.98 21.47
CA ILE A 360 20.31 -17.31 20.83
C ILE A 360 21.68 -18.02 20.96
N LYS A 361 22.70 -17.32 21.48
CA LYS A 361 24.02 -17.89 21.80
C LYS A 361 24.05 -18.33 23.26
#